data_AF-A0A7S2YUL3-F1
#
_entry.id   AF-A0A7S2YUL3-F1
#
_cell.length_a   1.000
_cell.length_b   1.000
_cell.length_c   1.000
_cell.angle_alpha   90.00
_cell.angle_beta   90.00
_cell.angle_gamma   90.00
#
_symmetry.space_group_name_H-M   'P 1'
#
loop_
_entity.id
_entity.type
_entity.pdbx_description
1 polymer ?
#
loop_
_entity_poly.entity_id
_entity_poly.type
_entity_poly.pdbx_seq_one_letter_code
_entity_poly.pdbx_strand_id
1 'polypeptide(L)'
;KVLNSLLDNNLRIGLYQNITSIRLYSLLSSTASPTLSPMITPNLHGVFLGGGARRHSRLSASSASSASQHSSVLGRAIKSTAIMRTLFCGIASTVSASRLSANFAHAKAIRGPLTSRRSNSTTTAAAASVLPFDVVSGTAVIPHPAKADKGGEDACFAGVRDDGATIVGVADGVGGWAELGVDPARFSRLLMFNAEEVMRTRKTLLPIDLVESLRDAWVKARAERGSSTACVCAIGDEVTEAFPPARALTCANLGDSGFVLIRDGEVVALSESQQHNFNFPYQLGSDPGSDTPDQADQYMINMRAGDVLVVGTDGLFDNVYNEEIVSLVKEASQVGSVSPDKLAEAIASFASFKAD
;
A
#
# COMPACT_ATOMS: atom_id res chain seq x y z
N LYS A 1 -16.17 8.59 -14.18
CA LYS A 1 -15.86 9.48 -15.35
C LYS A 1 -14.37 9.77 -15.46
N VAL A 2 -13.67 10.00 -14.34
CA VAL A 2 -12.20 10.14 -14.31
C VAL A 2 -11.54 8.81 -14.66
N LEU A 3 -12.00 7.68 -14.09
CA LEU A 3 -11.48 6.35 -14.44
C LEU A 3 -11.63 6.03 -15.93
N ASN A 4 -12.81 6.26 -16.52
CA ASN A 4 -13.01 6.08 -17.97
C ASN A 4 -12.14 7.04 -18.81
N SER A 5 -11.93 8.27 -18.34
CA SER A 5 -11.05 9.24 -19.01
C SER A 5 -9.57 8.89 -18.92
N LEU A 6 -9.14 8.16 -17.88
CA LEU A 6 -7.77 7.67 -17.72
C LEU A 6 -7.54 6.39 -18.54
N LEU A 7 -8.54 5.50 -18.59
CA LEU A 7 -8.50 4.27 -19.37
C LEU A 7 -8.51 4.49 -20.89
N ASP A 8 -9.11 5.60 -21.36
CA ASP A 8 -9.21 5.91 -22.80
C ASP A 8 -7.98 6.67 -23.36
N ASN A 9 -7.04 7.16 -22.52
CA ASN A 9 -6.08 8.19 -22.93
C ASN A 9 -4.58 7.85 -22.93
N ASN A 10 -4.11 6.59 -22.87
CA ASN A 10 -2.68 6.33 -23.08
C ASN A 10 -2.32 5.20 -24.06
N LEU A 11 -1.76 5.66 -25.19
CA LEU A 11 -0.96 4.94 -26.16
C LEU A 11 0.40 4.54 -25.56
N ARG A 12 0.80 3.29 -25.82
CA ARG A 12 2.18 2.79 -26.06
C ARG A 12 3.29 3.28 -25.12
N ILE A 13 3.68 2.45 -24.13
CA ILE A 13 5.08 2.20 -23.75
C ILE A 13 5.25 0.74 -23.26
N GLY A 14 6.26 0.06 -23.81
CA GLY A 14 7.08 -1.01 -23.21
C GLY A 14 6.43 -2.17 -22.45
N LEU A 15 6.08 -3.24 -23.16
CA LEU A 15 5.91 -4.58 -22.58
C LEU A 15 7.24 -5.09 -21.99
N TYR A 16 7.36 -5.15 -20.67
CA TYR A 16 8.24 -6.13 -20.02
C TYR A 16 7.39 -7.33 -19.62
N GLN A 17 7.51 -8.41 -20.40
CA GLN A 17 6.93 -9.70 -20.09
C GLN A 17 7.68 -10.31 -18.90
N ASN A 18 7.00 -10.53 -17.79
CA ASN A 18 7.25 -11.68 -16.94
C ASN A 18 5.94 -12.47 -16.81
N ILE A 19 6.02 -13.71 -17.25
CA ILE A 19 4.92 -14.65 -17.44
C ILE A 19 4.51 -15.21 -16.08
N THR A 20 3.24 -15.09 -15.72
CA THR A 20 2.55 -16.15 -14.97
C THR A 20 1.10 -16.20 -15.46
N SER A 21 0.88 -17.00 -16.51
CA SER A 21 -0.46 -17.41 -16.95
C SER A 21 -0.79 -18.73 -16.27
N ILE A 22 -1.82 -18.74 -15.42
CA ILE A 22 -2.62 -19.95 -15.19
C ILE A 22 -4.09 -19.56 -15.27
N ARG A 23 -4.71 -19.83 -16.43
CA ARG A 23 -6.16 -19.99 -16.56
C ARG A 23 -6.49 -21.46 -16.34
N LEU A 24 -7.40 -21.75 -15.42
CA LEU A 24 -8.23 -22.95 -15.48
C LEU A 24 -9.69 -22.56 -15.18
N TYR A 25 -10.56 -22.78 -16.16
CA TYR A 25 -12.01 -22.75 -15.99
C TYR A 25 -12.46 -24.06 -15.31
N SER A 26 -13.40 -23.95 -14.37
CA SER A 26 -14.36 -25.03 -14.10
C SER A 26 -15.73 -24.41 -13.88
N LEU A 27 -16.55 -24.44 -14.93
CA LEU A 27 -17.99 -24.26 -14.86
C LEU A 27 -18.58 -25.54 -14.27
N LEU A 28 -19.12 -25.47 -13.04
CA LEU A 28 -20.15 -26.40 -12.59
C LEU A 28 -21.37 -25.58 -12.18
N SER A 29 -22.31 -25.48 -13.12
CA SER A 29 -23.68 -25.08 -12.85
C SER A 29 -24.34 -26.18 -12.01
N SER A 30 -24.72 -25.87 -10.76
CA SER A 30 -25.70 -26.71 -10.06
C SER A 30 -27.09 -26.33 -10.56
N THR A 31 -27.62 -27.14 -11.48
CA THR A 31 -29.04 -27.15 -11.82
C THR A 31 -29.83 -27.76 -10.66
N ALA A 32 -30.69 -26.97 -10.04
CA ALA A 32 -31.83 -27.48 -9.29
C ALA A 32 -33.07 -26.70 -9.74
N SER A 33 -33.81 -27.31 -10.69
CA SER A 33 -35.22 -26.99 -10.92
C SER A 33 -36.04 -27.39 -9.69
N PRO A 34 -37.18 -26.72 -9.47
CA PRO A 34 -38.41 -27.45 -9.76
C PRO A 34 -39.38 -26.62 -10.59
N THR A 35 -39.93 -27.29 -11.61
CA THR A 35 -41.09 -26.89 -12.40
C THR A 35 -42.38 -27.08 -11.58
N LEU A 36 -43.28 -26.09 -11.58
CA LEU A 36 -44.68 -26.24 -12.00
C LEU A 36 -45.41 -24.87 -12.02
N SER A 37 -45.99 -24.59 -13.19
CA SER A 37 -46.66 -23.37 -13.68
C SER A 37 -48.12 -23.22 -13.16
N PRO A 38 -48.98 -22.40 -13.79
CA PRO A 38 -49.09 -20.94 -13.77
C PRO A 38 -50.47 -20.49 -13.21
N MET A 39 -50.73 -19.19 -12.99
CA MET A 39 -52.05 -18.56 -13.27
C MET A 39 -52.12 -17.05 -12.93
N ILE A 40 -52.57 -16.29 -13.93
CA ILE A 40 -53.54 -15.17 -13.86
C ILE A 40 -53.05 -13.79 -13.37
N THR A 41 -52.92 -12.88 -14.34
CA THR A 41 -53.09 -11.42 -14.23
C THR A 41 -54.56 -11.04 -14.01
N PRO A 42 -54.85 -9.85 -13.45
CA PRO A 42 -55.45 -8.84 -14.34
C PRO A 42 -54.91 -7.42 -14.17
N ASN A 43 -55.01 -6.67 -15.27
CA ASN A 43 -54.85 -5.22 -15.41
C ASN A 43 -55.86 -4.43 -14.57
N LEU A 44 -55.49 -3.19 -14.19
CA LEU A 44 -56.39 -2.06 -14.37
C LEU A 44 -55.62 -0.74 -14.62
N HIS A 45 -56.15 0.00 -15.59
CA HIS A 45 -55.73 1.29 -16.15
C HIS A 45 -56.07 2.51 -15.26
N GLY A 46 -55.43 3.64 -15.57
CA GLY A 46 -56.02 4.99 -15.39
C GLY A 46 -55.01 6.04 -14.88
N VAL A 47 -54.23 6.80 -15.68
CA VAL A 47 -54.56 7.86 -16.68
C VAL A 47 -54.70 9.27 -16.05
N PHE A 48 -53.77 10.16 -16.49
CA PHE A 48 -53.87 11.64 -16.67
C PHE A 48 -53.77 12.53 -15.42
N LEU A 49 -53.23 13.76 -15.44
CA LEU A 49 -52.60 14.67 -16.42
C LEU A 49 -51.89 15.76 -15.58
N GLY A 50 -50.74 16.29 -15.99
CA GLY A 50 -50.66 17.60 -16.67
C GLY A 50 -49.66 18.46 -15.90
N GLY A 51 -48.54 18.89 -16.51
CA GLY A 51 -48.44 20.13 -17.27
C GLY A 51 -48.00 21.26 -16.32
N GLY A 52 -47.06 22.16 -16.58
CA GLY A 52 -46.13 22.47 -17.66
C GLY A 52 -45.07 23.37 -17.01
N ALA A 53 -43.81 23.29 -17.40
CA ALA A 53 -43.23 24.05 -18.50
C ALA A 53 -42.84 25.50 -18.15
N ARG A 54 -41.57 25.77 -18.49
CA ARG A 54 -40.93 27.05 -18.86
C ARG A 54 -40.39 27.88 -17.69
N ARG A 55 -39.10 28.24 -17.62
CA ARG A 55 -37.98 28.51 -18.57
C ARG A 55 -37.58 29.97 -18.38
N HIS A 56 -36.30 30.21 -18.66
CA HIS A 56 -35.66 31.49 -18.99
C HIS A 56 -35.33 32.35 -17.75
N SER A 57 -34.16 32.97 -17.64
CA SER A 57 -33.02 33.11 -18.54
C SER A 57 -31.94 33.92 -17.80
N ARG A 58 -30.67 33.54 -17.99
CA ARG A 58 -29.62 34.35 -18.63
C ARG A 58 -28.98 35.48 -17.81
N LEU A 59 -27.64 35.47 -17.93
CA LEU A 59 -26.72 36.62 -18.07
C LEU A 59 -26.48 37.40 -16.76
N SER A 60 -25.29 37.88 -16.44
CA SER A 60 -24.04 38.05 -17.19
C SER A 60 -22.95 38.52 -16.22
N ALA A 61 -21.69 38.23 -16.58
CA ALA A 61 -20.52 39.14 -16.60
C ALA A 61 -20.30 40.03 -15.37
N SER A 62 -19.17 39.97 -14.68
CA SER A 62 -17.85 40.53 -15.06
C SER A 62 -17.31 41.10 -13.74
N SER A 63 -16.08 40.91 -13.32
CA SER A 63 -14.85 41.60 -13.75
C SER A 63 -13.80 41.21 -12.67
N ALA A 64 -12.59 40.76 -13.02
CA ALA A 64 -11.38 41.59 -13.20
C ALA A 64 -11.20 42.59 -12.02
N SER A 65 -10.07 42.68 -11.31
CA SER A 65 -8.68 42.69 -11.78
C SER A 65 -7.69 42.80 -10.61
N SER A 66 -6.40 42.59 -10.95
CA SER A 66 -5.15 43.15 -10.38
C SER A 66 -4.72 42.71 -8.97
N ALA A 67 -3.58 42.01 -8.80
CA ALA A 67 -2.18 42.49 -8.95
C ALA A 67 -1.87 43.62 -7.92
N SER A 68 -0.78 43.68 -7.15
CA SER A 68 0.60 43.24 -7.37
C SER A 68 1.45 43.50 -6.10
N GLN A 69 2.39 42.58 -5.83
CA GLN A 69 3.84 42.81 -5.66
C GLN A 69 4.50 43.43 -4.39
N HIS A 70 5.74 42.92 -4.21
CA HIS A 70 6.99 43.41 -3.59
C HIS A 70 7.20 43.17 -2.09
N SER A 71 8.09 42.23 -1.71
CA SER A 71 9.58 42.28 -1.57
C SER A 71 9.98 42.69 -0.14
N SER A 72 11.07 42.31 0.52
CA SER A 72 12.43 41.87 0.18
C SER A 72 13.10 41.37 1.52
N VAL A 73 13.88 40.28 1.56
CA VAL A 73 15.37 40.16 1.48
C VAL A 73 16.18 40.47 2.78
N LEU A 74 17.28 39.69 2.94
CA LEU A 74 18.51 39.80 3.78
C LEU A 74 18.43 39.11 5.16
N GLY A 75 19.31 38.20 5.61
CA GLY A 75 20.59 37.65 5.14
C GLY A 75 21.66 37.68 6.27
N ARG A 76 22.30 36.54 6.62
CA ARG A 76 23.74 36.36 6.96
C ARG A 76 24.09 35.04 7.69
N ALA A 77 25.27 34.53 7.36
CA ALA A 77 25.96 33.33 7.85
C ALA A 77 26.90 33.60 9.06
N ILE A 78 27.48 32.53 9.68
CA ILE A 78 28.87 32.42 10.21
C ILE A 78 29.25 30.94 10.58
N LYS A 79 30.34 30.45 9.94
CA LYS A 79 31.53 29.62 10.30
C LYS A 79 31.55 28.38 11.26
N SER A 80 32.40 27.43 10.83
CA SER A 80 32.93 26.16 11.40
C SER A 80 33.79 26.23 12.67
N THR A 81 33.96 25.08 13.37
CA THR A 81 35.27 24.51 13.80
C THR A 81 35.18 23.01 14.18
N ALA A 82 36.29 22.29 13.98
CA ALA A 82 36.52 20.84 14.15
C ALA A 82 36.99 20.42 15.57
N ILE A 83 37.10 19.11 15.86
CA ILE A 83 38.28 18.43 16.47
C ILE A 83 38.09 16.88 16.53
N MET A 84 39.22 16.20 16.32
CA MET A 84 39.56 14.78 16.15
C MET A 84 39.90 14.07 17.48
N ARG A 85 40.02 12.70 17.46
CA ARG A 85 40.79 11.74 18.34
C ARG A 85 39.95 10.81 19.25
N THR A 86 40.19 9.49 19.46
CA THR A 86 41.21 8.47 19.06
C THR A 86 40.67 7.05 19.36
N LEU A 87 41.24 6.04 18.69
CA LEU A 87 41.16 4.57 18.89
C LEU A 87 41.52 4.04 20.30
N PHE A 88 41.01 2.84 20.67
CA PHE A 88 41.67 1.66 21.33
C PHE A 88 40.62 0.51 21.39
N CYS A 89 40.69 -0.62 20.68
CA CYS A 89 41.53 -1.84 20.74
C CYS A 89 41.27 -2.81 21.93
N GLY A 90 40.81 -4.04 21.59
CA GLY A 90 40.97 -5.31 22.35
C GLY A 90 39.95 -5.54 23.49
N ILE A 91 39.48 -6.74 23.84
CA ILE A 91 39.83 -8.14 23.53
C ILE A 91 38.61 -9.01 23.92
N ALA A 92 38.54 -10.21 23.35
CA ALA A 92 37.49 -11.21 23.53
C ALA A 92 37.25 -11.70 24.97
N SER A 93 36.03 -12.15 25.26
CA SER A 93 35.76 -13.24 26.21
C SER A 93 34.41 -13.91 25.91
N THR A 94 34.49 -15.23 25.72
CA THR A 94 33.39 -16.19 25.60
C THR A 94 32.65 -16.36 26.92
N VAL A 95 31.31 -16.35 26.93
CA VAL A 95 30.50 -17.03 27.95
C VAL A 95 29.30 -17.70 27.31
N SER A 96 29.09 -18.95 27.74
CA SER A 96 28.10 -19.92 27.32
C SER A 96 26.66 -19.55 27.69
N ALA A 97 25.74 -20.28 27.07
CA ALA A 97 24.30 -20.18 27.12
C ALA A 97 23.68 -20.04 28.52
N SER A 98 22.64 -19.20 28.61
CA SER A 98 21.54 -19.41 29.55
C SER A 98 20.24 -18.89 28.95
N ARG A 99 19.19 -19.72 29.08
CA ARG A 99 17.81 -19.48 28.67
C ARG A 99 17.27 -18.26 29.39
N LEU A 100 16.56 -17.37 28.69
CA LEU A 100 15.59 -16.48 29.32
C LEU A 100 14.34 -16.34 28.45
N SER A 101 13.25 -16.70 29.10
CA SER A 101 11.86 -16.57 28.71
C SER A 101 11.43 -15.10 28.69
N ALA A 102 10.49 -14.81 27.80
CA ALA A 102 9.52 -13.71 27.80
C ALA A 102 10.06 -12.28 27.62
N ASN A 103 9.59 -11.62 26.54
CA ASN A 103 8.76 -10.41 26.61
C ASN A 103 8.29 -10.04 25.19
N PHE A 104 7.12 -10.56 24.79
CA PHE A 104 6.37 -10.01 23.67
C PHE A 104 5.53 -8.83 24.20
N ALA A 105 5.93 -7.60 23.88
CA ALA A 105 5.10 -6.43 24.13
C ALA A 105 5.48 -5.27 23.20
N HIS A 106 4.74 -5.11 22.09
CA HIS A 106 4.04 -3.87 21.70
C HIS A 106 3.42 -4.05 20.31
N ALA A 107 2.22 -4.63 20.26
CA ALA A 107 1.30 -4.36 19.16
C ALA A 107 0.40 -3.20 19.63
N LYS A 108 0.48 -2.05 18.95
CA LYS A 108 -0.27 -0.82 19.26
C LYS A 108 -1.75 -1.06 18.93
N ALA A 109 -2.52 -1.60 19.87
CA ALA A 109 -3.97 -1.66 19.78
C ALA A 109 -4.58 -0.33 20.27
N ILE A 110 -5.10 0.49 19.35
CA ILE A 110 -5.81 1.72 19.68
C ILE A 110 -7.16 1.35 20.32
N ARG A 111 -7.38 1.67 21.60
CA ARG A 111 -8.70 1.58 22.27
C ARG A 111 -9.13 2.95 22.77
N GLY A 112 -10.21 3.49 22.18
CA GLY A 112 -10.95 4.64 22.71
C GLY A 112 -11.86 4.26 23.89
N PRO A 113 -12.38 5.24 24.65
CA PRO A 113 -13.12 4.99 25.88
C PRO A 113 -14.57 4.57 25.61
N LEU A 114 -14.99 3.44 26.19
CA LEU A 114 -16.37 2.94 26.13
C LEU A 114 -17.18 3.45 27.33
N THR A 115 -18.07 4.42 27.08
CA THR A 115 -19.18 4.74 27.99
C THR A 115 -20.34 3.79 27.73
N SER A 116 -20.81 3.11 28.78
CA SER A 116 -21.90 2.13 28.69
C SER A 116 -23.26 2.79 28.41
N ARG A 117 -23.93 2.41 27.32
CA ARG A 117 -25.40 2.49 27.25
C ARG A 117 -25.94 1.31 26.45
N ARG A 118 -26.67 0.45 27.15
CA ARG A 118 -27.28 -0.78 26.65
C ARG A 118 -28.55 -0.41 25.87
N SER A 119 -28.57 -0.67 24.57
CA SER A 119 -29.81 -0.77 23.78
C SER A 119 -29.71 -1.97 22.87
N ASN A 120 -30.54 -2.98 23.14
CA ASN A 120 -30.68 -4.17 22.32
C ASN A 120 -31.33 -3.79 20.98
N SER A 121 -30.56 -3.84 19.89
CA SER A 121 -31.09 -3.95 18.54
C SER A 121 -30.43 -5.14 17.87
N THR A 122 -31.23 -6.18 17.67
CA THR A 122 -30.86 -7.42 16.99
C THR A 122 -30.69 -7.14 15.50
N THR A 123 -29.52 -6.64 15.10
CA THR A 123 -29.07 -6.67 13.71
C THR A 123 -28.16 -7.88 13.55
N THR A 124 -28.68 -8.90 12.88
CA THR A 124 -27.92 -10.02 12.34
C THR A 124 -26.84 -9.47 11.40
N ALA A 125 -25.66 -9.19 11.96
CA ALA A 125 -24.46 -9.03 11.18
C ALA A 125 -24.23 -10.37 10.48
N ALA A 126 -24.44 -10.40 9.17
CA ALA A 126 -24.11 -11.54 8.35
C ALA A 126 -22.65 -11.91 8.64
N ALA A 127 -22.42 -13.11 9.15
CA ALA A 127 -21.09 -13.62 9.37
C ALA A 127 -20.39 -13.67 8.01
N ALA A 128 -19.56 -12.65 7.73
CA ALA A 128 -18.70 -12.62 6.56
C ALA A 128 -17.93 -13.95 6.51
N SER A 129 -17.97 -14.63 5.37
CA SER A 129 -17.45 -15.98 5.23
C SER A 129 -15.96 -16.00 5.59
N VAL A 130 -15.62 -16.73 6.67
CA VAL A 130 -14.26 -17.06 7.12
C VAL A 130 -13.62 -18.10 6.19
N LEU A 131 -14.11 -18.22 4.95
CA LEU A 131 -13.56 -19.16 3.97
C LEU A 131 -12.28 -18.57 3.39
N PRO A 132 -11.28 -19.42 3.06
CA PRO A 132 -10.07 -18.98 2.39
C PRO A 132 -10.46 -18.34 1.05
N PHE A 133 -9.82 -17.22 0.75
CA PHE A 133 -10.06 -16.44 -0.47
C PHE A 133 -8.76 -16.27 -1.24
N ASP A 134 -8.89 -16.25 -2.56
CA ASP A 134 -7.76 -15.99 -3.45
C ASP A 134 -7.39 -14.51 -3.40
N VAL A 135 -6.09 -14.25 -3.51
CA VAL A 135 -5.55 -12.89 -3.63
C VAL A 135 -5.17 -12.68 -5.09
N VAL A 136 -5.70 -11.62 -5.68
CA VAL A 136 -5.30 -11.12 -6.98
C VAL A 136 -4.54 -9.81 -6.78
N SER A 137 -3.46 -9.62 -7.53
CA SER A 137 -2.59 -8.45 -7.40
C SER A 137 -2.30 -7.85 -8.77
N GLY A 138 -1.97 -6.58 -8.78
CA GLY A 138 -1.54 -5.82 -9.94
C GLY A 138 -0.64 -4.69 -9.47
N THR A 139 0.30 -4.28 -10.32
CA THR A 139 1.36 -3.34 -9.94
C THR A 139 1.52 -2.30 -11.02
N ALA A 140 1.71 -1.05 -10.63
CA ALA A 140 2.04 0.06 -11.54
C ALA A 140 3.16 0.89 -10.92
N VAL A 141 4.15 1.24 -11.74
CA VAL A 141 5.27 2.11 -11.36
C VAL A 141 5.35 3.20 -12.42
N ILE A 142 5.14 4.45 -12.00
CA ILE A 142 5.26 5.63 -12.86
C ILE A 142 6.41 6.48 -12.29
N PRO A 143 7.59 6.44 -12.92
CA PRO A 143 8.71 7.26 -12.47
C PRO A 143 8.42 8.75 -12.59
N HIS A 144 9.00 9.55 -11.70
CA HIS A 144 9.05 11.01 -11.87
C HIS A 144 9.59 11.37 -13.28
N PRO A 145 9.01 12.36 -14.00
CA PRO A 145 9.38 12.66 -15.38
C PRO A 145 10.88 12.89 -15.60
N ALA A 146 11.55 13.58 -14.67
CA ALA A 146 12.99 13.83 -14.71
C ALA A 146 13.89 12.58 -14.53
N LYS A 147 13.31 11.45 -14.11
CA LYS A 147 14.00 10.18 -13.82
C LYS A 147 13.48 9.01 -14.68
N ALA A 148 12.57 9.29 -15.63
CA ALA A 148 11.89 8.27 -16.41
C ALA A 148 12.83 7.49 -17.34
N ASP A 149 13.89 8.13 -17.83
CA ASP A 149 14.94 7.50 -18.65
C ASP A 149 15.71 6.41 -17.90
N LYS A 150 15.76 6.48 -16.56
CA LYS A 150 16.41 5.51 -15.67
C LYS A 150 15.44 4.54 -15.00
N GLY A 151 14.14 4.69 -15.28
CA GLY A 151 13.07 3.88 -14.68
C GLY A 151 12.77 4.21 -13.22
N GLY A 152 13.11 5.42 -12.75
CA GLY A 152 12.85 5.83 -11.36
C GLY A 152 13.77 5.19 -10.31
N GLU A 153 13.49 5.49 -9.05
CA GLU A 153 14.30 5.08 -7.89
C GLU A 153 13.54 4.11 -6.97
N ASP A 154 12.22 4.06 -7.11
CA ASP A 154 11.34 3.08 -6.47
C ASP A 154 11.60 1.65 -6.99
N ALA A 155 11.35 0.69 -6.11
CA ALA A 155 11.36 -0.73 -6.42
C ALA A 155 10.19 -1.42 -5.73
N CYS A 156 9.71 -2.50 -6.34
CA CYS A 156 8.63 -3.30 -5.77
C CYS A 156 8.73 -4.77 -6.19
N PHE A 157 8.08 -5.64 -5.43
CA PHE A 157 7.81 -7.02 -5.83
C PHE A 157 6.39 -7.43 -5.42
N ALA A 158 5.82 -8.39 -6.13
CA ALA A 158 4.61 -9.10 -5.74
C ALA A 158 4.76 -10.57 -6.14
N GLY A 159 4.51 -11.48 -5.20
CA GLY A 159 4.76 -12.89 -5.40
C GLY A 159 3.78 -13.77 -4.64
N VAL A 160 3.58 -14.99 -5.14
CA VAL A 160 2.86 -16.04 -4.43
C VAL A 160 3.88 -17.10 -4.02
N ARG A 161 3.80 -17.53 -2.77
CA ARG A 161 4.61 -18.62 -2.18
C ARG A 161 3.99 -19.99 -2.49
N ASP A 162 4.78 -21.04 -2.30
CA ASP A 162 4.36 -22.42 -2.51
C ASP A 162 3.21 -22.85 -1.57
N ASP A 163 3.11 -22.22 -0.40
CA ASP A 163 2.02 -22.41 0.56
C ASP A 163 0.77 -21.56 0.26
N GLY A 164 0.74 -20.85 -0.87
CA GLY A 164 -0.39 -20.03 -1.30
C GLY A 164 -0.50 -18.67 -0.61
N ALA A 165 0.47 -18.29 0.23
CA ALA A 165 0.56 -16.94 0.77
C ALA A 165 1.03 -15.94 -0.30
N THR A 166 0.48 -14.73 -0.27
CA THR A 166 0.92 -13.63 -1.14
C THR A 166 1.90 -12.74 -0.37
N ILE A 167 3.00 -12.36 -1.00
CA ILE A 167 4.00 -11.44 -0.47
C ILE A 167 4.13 -10.25 -1.40
N VAL A 168 4.23 -9.05 -0.84
CA VAL A 168 4.35 -7.79 -1.58
C VAL A 168 5.34 -6.91 -0.86
N GLY A 169 6.13 -6.14 -1.60
CA GLY A 169 7.00 -5.13 -1.01
C GLY A 169 7.22 -3.95 -1.93
N VAL A 170 7.44 -2.78 -1.32
CA VAL A 170 7.83 -1.54 -1.98
C VAL A 170 8.97 -0.88 -1.20
N ALA A 171 9.82 -0.16 -1.92
CA ALA A 171 10.88 0.67 -1.37
C ALA A 171 11.09 1.89 -2.24
N ASP A 172 11.22 3.07 -1.63
CA ASP A 172 11.65 4.28 -2.32
C ASP A 172 13.14 4.55 -2.04
N GLY A 173 13.94 4.62 -3.11
CA GLY A 173 15.36 4.91 -3.04
C GLY A 173 15.62 6.39 -2.85
N VAL A 174 16.39 6.77 -1.83
CA VAL A 174 16.56 8.18 -1.45
C VAL A 174 17.35 8.96 -2.51
N GLY A 175 16.65 9.84 -3.24
CA GLY A 175 17.21 10.58 -4.38
C GLY A 175 18.47 11.40 -4.10
N GLY A 176 18.69 11.83 -2.85
CA GLY A 176 19.88 12.61 -2.44
C GLY A 176 21.21 11.91 -2.73
N TRP A 177 21.23 10.58 -2.85
CA TRP A 177 22.43 9.84 -3.25
C TRP A 177 22.97 10.21 -4.64
N ALA A 178 22.10 10.71 -5.54
CA ALA A 178 22.50 11.15 -6.86
C ALA A 178 23.52 12.30 -6.82
N GLU A 179 23.46 13.17 -5.81
CA GLU A 179 24.40 14.28 -5.61
C GLU A 179 25.83 13.78 -5.31
N LEU A 180 25.95 12.55 -4.79
CA LEU A 180 27.21 11.88 -4.50
C LEU A 180 27.65 10.95 -5.65
N GLY A 181 26.97 10.99 -6.79
CA GLY A 181 27.23 10.12 -7.94
C GLY A 181 26.85 8.66 -7.69
N VAL A 182 25.98 8.39 -6.71
CA VAL A 182 25.44 7.07 -6.40
C VAL A 182 24.03 6.96 -6.98
N ASP A 183 23.75 5.88 -7.69
CA ASP A 183 22.43 5.62 -8.27
C ASP A 183 21.44 5.16 -7.17
N PRO A 184 20.44 5.98 -6.78
CA PRO A 184 19.56 5.66 -5.64
C PRO A 184 18.74 4.39 -5.87
N ALA A 185 18.48 4.05 -7.14
CA ALA A 185 17.66 2.91 -7.50
C ALA A 185 18.36 1.57 -7.25
N ARG A 186 19.70 1.53 -7.13
CA ARG A 186 20.43 0.27 -6.93
C ARG A 186 20.12 -0.34 -5.57
N PHE A 187 20.11 0.48 -4.53
CA PHE A 187 19.88 0.01 -3.17
C PHE A 187 18.44 -0.49 -3.00
N SER A 188 17.44 0.29 -3.41
CA SER A 188 16.01 -0.08 -3.32
C SER A 188 15.70 -1.37 -4.11
N ARG A 189 16.19 -1.48 -5.35
CA ARG A 189 16.01 -2.68 -6.19
C ARG A 189 16.67 -3.91 -5.58
N LEU A 190 17.90 -3.80 -5.09
CA LEU A 190 18.60 -4.91 -4.45
C LEU A 190 17.93 -5.31 -3.12
N LEU A 191 17.44 -4.35 -2.35
CA LEU A 191 16.68 -4.62 -1.13
C LEU A 191 15.41 -5.40 -1.42
N MET A 192 14.59 -4.96 -2.39
CA MET A 192 13.33 -5.63 -2.75
C MET A 192 13.55 -7.02 -3.35
N PHE A 193 14.57 -7.17 -4.21
CA PHE A 193 14.97 -8.48 -4.73
C PHE A 193 15.34 -9.45 -3.60
N ASN A 194 16.20 -9.01 -2.67
CA ASN A 194 16.60 -9.84 -1.54
C ASN A 194 15.45 -10.14 -0.57
N ALA A 195 14.56 -9.17 -0.36
CA ALA A 195 13.39 -9.32 0.51
C ALA A 195 12.43 -10.37 -0.03
N GLU A 196 12.14 -10.36 -1.34
CA GLU A 196 11.32 -11.39 -1.97
C GLU A 196 11.92 -12.79 -1.77
N GLU A 197 13.22 -12.97 -2.07
CA GLU A 197 13.91 -14.25 -1.94
C GLU A 197 13.89 -14.78 -0.50
N VAL A 198 14.11 -13.91 0.49
CA VAL A 198 14.05 -14.30 1.90
C VAL A 198 12.61 -14.64 2.30
N MET A 199 11.64 -13.80 1.95
CA MET A 199 10.23 -14.01 2.32
C MET A 199 9.65 -15.27 1.68
N ARG A 200 10.10 -15.68 0.49
CA ARG A 200 9.70 -16.94 -0.16
C ARG A 200 10.08 -18.17 0.66
N THR A 201 11.19 -18.10 1.40
CA THR A 201 11.76 -19.24 2.12
C THR A 201 11.49 -19.22 3.63
N ARG A 202 10.88 -18.15 4.16
CA ARG A 202 10.49 -18.05 5.58
C ARG A 202 9.47 -19.12 5.96
N LYS A 203 9.69 -19.77 7.10
CA LYS A 203 8.77 -20.78 7.63
C LYS A 203 7.39 -20.21 7.99
N THR A 204 7.37 -19.00 8.55
CA THR A 204 6.17 -18.28 8.97
C THR A 204 6.23 -16.84 8.46
N LEU A 205 5.09 -16.17 8.44
CA LEU A 205 4.95 -14.77 7.98
C LEU A 205 4.33 -13.90 9.09
N LEU A 206 4.71 -14.15 10.34
CA LEU A 206 4.35 -13.27 11.46
C LEU A 206 5.07 -11.92 11.31
N PRO A 207 4.60 -10.84 11.96
CA PRO A 207 5.23 -9.52 11.81
C PRO A 207 6.73 -9.51 12.12
N ILE A 208 7.15 -10.28 13.13
CA ILE A 208 8.57 -10.43 13.47
C ILE A 208 9.35 -11.12 12.34
N ASP A 209 8.75 -12.07 11.62
CA ASP A 209 9.39 -12.76 10.49
C ASP A 209 9.61 -11.80 9.32
N LEU A 210 8.72 -10.81 9.12
CA LEU A 210 8.87 -9.77 8.10
C LEU A 210 9.99 -8.80 8.46
N VAL A 211 10.10 -8.41 9.74
CA VAL A 211 11.24 -7.62 10.24
C VAL A 211 12.56 -8.38 10.08
N GLU A 212 12.59 -9.69 10.39
CA GLU A 212 13.74 -10.55 10.11
C GLU A 212 14.04 -10.69 8.62
N SER A 213 13.01 -10.76 7.78
CA SER A 213 13.19 -10.80 6.33
C SER A 213 13.82 -9.52 5.80
N LEU A 214 13.36 -8.37 6.26
CA LEU A 214 14.00 -7.08 5.96
C LEU A 214 15.43 -7.03 6.46
N ARG A 215 15.75 -7.59 7.63
CA ARG A 215 17.13 -7.64 8.14
C ARG A 215 18.06 -8.47 7.29
N ASP A 216 17.65 -9.67 6.91
CA ASP A 216 18.47 -10.53 6.07
C ASP A 216 18.62 -9.96 4.65
N ALA A 217 17.57 -9.30 4.14
CA ALA A 217 17.63 -8.60 2.86
C ALA A 217 18.53 -7.36 2.91
N TRP A 218 18.41 -6.56 3.96
CA TRP A 218 19.20 -5.36 4.20
C TRP A 218 20.69 -5.67 4.32
N VAL A 219 21.06 -6.69 5.10
CA VAL A 219 22.46 -7.12 5.26
C VAL A 219 23.12 -7.40 3.90
N LYS A 220 22.38 -8.03 2.97
CA LYS A 220 22.84 -8.25 1.59
C LYS A 220 22.85 -6.96 0.77
N ALA A 221 21.82 -6.13 0.90
CA ALA A 221 21.67 -4.89 0.14
C ALA A 221 22.76 -3.85 0.44
N ARG A 222 23.36 -3.88 1.64
CA ARG A 222 24.50 -3.02 2.03
C ARG A 222 25.77 -3.20 1.17
N ALA A 223 25.79 -4.17 0.26
CA ALA A 223 26.82 -4.28 -0.78
C ALA A 223 26.74 -3.13 -1.82
N GLU A 224 25.56 -2.53 -1.99
CA GLU A 224 25.36 -1.33 -2.80
C GLU A 224 25.34 -0.09 -1.90
N ARG A 225 25.93 1.01 -2.38
CA ARG A 225 25.81 2.31 -1.69
C ARG A 225 24.42 2.87 -1.93
N GLY A 226 23.80 3.41 -0.90
CA GLY A 226 22.47 3.99 -0.99
C GLY A 226 21.68 3.82 0.29
N SER A 227 20.44 4.27 0.23
CA SER A 227 19.42 4.02 1.23
C SER A 227 18.04 4.03 0.61
N SER A 228 17.09 3.41 1.29
CA SER A 228 15.69 3.42 0.90
C SER A 228 14.77 3.27 2.11
N THR A 229 13.52 3.70 1.94
CA THR A 229 12.42 3.23 2.79
C THR A 229 12.10 1.76 2.45
N ALA A 230 11.24 1.11 3.25
CA ALA A 230 10.79 -0.24 2.96
C ALA A 230 9.45 -0.56 3.62
N CYS A 231 8.46 -0.97 2.83
CA CYS A 231 7.23 -1.58 3.33
C CYS A 231 7.11 -2.98 2.73
N VAL A 232 7.08 -4.02 3.56
CA VAL A 232 6.81 -5.40 3.13
C VAL A 232 5.56 -5.93 3.81
N CYS A 233 4.76 -6.68 3.06
CA CYS A 233 3.47 -7.20 3.46
C CYS A 233 3.36 -8.68 3.07
N ALA A 234 2.63 -9.45 3.87
CA ALA A 234 2.26 -10.82 3.57
C ALA A 234 0.79 -11.07 3.89
N ILE A 235 0.10 -11.80 3.02
CA ILE A 235 -1.27 -12.27 3.21
C ILE A 235 -1.21 -13.79 3.21
N GLY A 236 -1.43 -14.40 4.38
CA GLY A 236 -1.37 -15.83 4.56
C GLY A 236 -2.39 -16.31 5.58
N ASP A 237 -2.43 -17.61 5.78
CA ASP A 237 -3.31 -18.22 6.77
C ASP A 237 -2.90 -17.79 8.19
N GLU A 238 -3.89 -17.42 9.00
CA GLU A 238 -3.70 -17.09 10.41
C GLU A 238 -3.24 -18.35 11.15
N VAL A 239 -2.24 -18.22 12.02
CA VAL A 239 -1.72 -19.34 12.82
C VAL A 239 -2.68 -19.61 13.97
N THR A 240 -3.77 -20.31 13.67
CA THR A 240 -4.81 -20.69 14.63
C THR A 240 -5.26 -22.13 14.43
N GLU A 241 -5.92 -22.69 15.45
CA GLU A 241 -6.54 -24.03 15.38
C GLU A 241 -7.89 -24.01 14.63
N ALA A 242 -8.35 -22.85 14.13
CA ALA A 242 -9.63 -22.73 13.44
C ALA A 242 -9.56 -23.33 12.03
N PHE A 243 -10.63 -24.05 11.63
CA PHE A 243 -10.72 -24.65 10.30
C PHE A 243 -12.03 -24.27 9.57
N PRO A 244 -11.97 -23.75 8.33
CA PRO A 244 -10.74 -23.37 7.63
C PRO A 244 -10.05 -22.16 8.28
N PRO A 245 -8.74 -21.97 8.09
CA PRO A 245 -8.02 -20.84 8.67
C PRO A 245 -8.51 -19.53 8.04
N ALA A 246 -8.67 -18.50 8.87
CA ALA A 246 -8.83 -17.14 8.37
C ALA A 246 -7.52 -16.68 7.71
N ARG A 247 -7.57 -15.64 6.88
CA ARG A 247 -6.36 -15.00 6.34
C ARG A 247 -6.03 -13.73 7.11
N ALA A 248 -4.75 -13.52 7.37
CA ALA A 248 -4.22 -12.34 8.03
C ALA A 248 -3.23 -11.59 7.12
N LEU A 249 -3.30 -10.27 7.18
CA LEU A 249 -2.31 -9.35 6.65
C LEU A 249 -1.28 -9.10 7.73
N THR A 250 0.00 -9.37 7.45
CA THR A 250 1.13 -8.94 8.27
C THR A 250 1.97 -7.95 7.49
N CYS A 251 2.44 -6.89 8.15
CA CYS A 251 3.28 -5.88 7.53
C CYS A 251 4.44 -5.49 8.43
N ALA A 252 5.55 -5.10 7.82
CA ALA A 252 6.64 -4.34 8.44
C ALA A 252 6.93 -3.10 7.57
N ASN A 253 6.81 -1.91 8.16
CA ASN A 253 7.04 -0.64 7.48
C ASN A 253 8.18 0.14 8.15
N LEU A 254 9.17 0.57 7.37
CA LEU A 254 10.21 1.49 7.77
C LEU A 254 10.23 2.71 6.83
N GLY A 255 9.97 3.89 7.38
CA GLY A 255 9.90 5.15 6.63
C GLY A 255 8.48 5.58 6.29
N ASP A 256 8.32 6.29 5.17
CA ASP A 256 7.07 6.89 4.70
C ASP A 256 6.49 6.26 3.42
N SER A 257 7.08 5.15 2.96
CA SER A 257 6.31 4.12 2.27
C SER A 257 5.19 3.57 3.19
N GLY A 258 4.28 2.77 2.64
CA GLY A 258 3.23 2.22 3.47
C GLY A 258 2.16 1.41 2.77
N PHE A 259 1.08 1.19 3.50
CA PHE A 259 -0.13 0.54 3.00
C PHE A 259 -1.40 1.19 3.53
N VAL A 260 -2.49 1.01 2.78
CA VAL A 260 -3.87 1.26 3.22
C VAL A 260 -4.73 0.03 2.90
N LEU A 261 -5.48 -0.42 3.89
CA LEU A 261 -6.44 -1.52 3.79
C LEU A 261 -7.86 -0.95 3.76
N ILE A 262 -8.58 -1.24 2.68
CA ILE A 262 -9.92 -0.75 2.41
C ILE A 262 -10.90 -1.92 2.46
N ARG A 263 -12.02 -1.75 3.18
CA ARG A 263 -13.10 -2.73 3.31
C ARG A 263 -14.43 -2.03 3.26
N ASP A 264 -15.37 -2.55 2.49
CA ASP A 264 -16.73 -2.02 2.37
C ASP A 264 -16.76 -0.51 2.10
N GLY A 265 -15.73 0.00 1.41
CA GLY A 265 -15.59 1.41 1.09
C GLY A 265 -15.06 2.31 2.20
N GLU A 266 -14.47 1.76 3.25
CA GLU A 266 -13.87 2.54 4.34
C GLU A 266 -12.44 2.05 4.60
N VAL A 267 -11.60 2.95 5.13
CA VAL A 267 -10.25 2.57 5.57
C VAL A 267 -10.34 1.83 6.91
N VAL A 268 -9.83 0.59 6.95
CA VAL A 268 -9.82 -0.26 8.16
C VAL A 268 -8.49 -0.16 8.89
N ALA A 269 -7.40 -0.08 8.15
CA ALA A 269 -6.05 0.03 8.68
C ALA A 269 -5.17 0.78 7.66
N LEU A 270 -4.17 1.48 8.16
CA LEU A 270 -3.12 2.10 7.36
C LEU A 270 -1.84 2.17 8.20
N SER A 271 -0.68 2.21 7.54
CA SER A 271 0.59 2.43 8.21
C SER A 271 0.79 3.90 8.56
N GLU A 272 1.29 4.18 9.77
CA GLU A 272 1.78 5.52 10.11
C GLU A 272 3.12 5.78 9.38
N SER A 273 3.28 7.00 8.86
CA SER A 273 4.55 7.46 8.27
C SER A 273 5.59 7.67 9.36
N GLN A 274 6.79 7.13 9.15
CA GLN A 274 7.92 7.26 10.09
C GLN A 274 8.94 8.25 9.55
N GLN A 275 9.11 9.37 10.26
CA GLN A 275 10.07 10.40 9.89
C GLN A 275 10.84 10.94 11.09
N HIS A 276 12.13 11.21 10.90
CA HIS A 276 12.96 11.90 11.89
C HIS A 276 12.66 13.40 11.91
N ASN A 277 12.33 13.97 10.75
CA ASN A 277 11.90 15.35 10.53
C ASN A 277 11.06 15.42 9.25
N PHE A 278 10.43 16.57 8.99
CA PHE A 278 9.71 16.80 7.74
C PHE A 278 10.55 16.44 6.51
N ASN A 279 10.04 15.52 5.69
CA ASN A 279 10.69 15.02 4.48
C ASN A 279 12.07 14.36 4.74
N PHE A 280 12.23 13.76 5.93
CA PHE A 280 13.41 12.99 6.30
C PHE A 280 12.98 11.66 6.94
N PRO A 281 12.58 10.67 6.14
CA PRO A 281 12.08 9.40 6.63
C PRO A 281 13.14 8.55 7.30
N TYR A 282 12.66 7.60 8.10
CA TYR A 282 13.47 6.47 8.51
C TYR A 282 13.87 5.66 7.28
N GLN A 283 15.12 5.23 7.22
CA GLN A 283 15.65 4.61 6.00
C GLN A 283 16.71 3.55 6.31
N LEU A 284 16.58 2.41 5.64
CA LEU A 284 17.64 1.40 5.61
C LEU A 284 18.74 1.89 4.67
N GLY A 285 19.99 1.83 5.10
CA GLY A 285 21.11 2.34 4.29
C GLY A 285 22.39 1.53 4.41
N SER A 286 23.32 1.80 3.50
CA SER A 286 24.67 1.21 3.50
C SER A 286 25.53 1.72 4.65
N ASP A 287 25.34 2.99 5.00
CA ASP A 287 26.26 3.74 5.85
C ASP A 287 26.08 3.42 7.34
N PRO A 288 27.17 3.45 8.14
CA PRO A 288 27.08 3.35 9.58
C PRO A 288 26.18 4.47 10.14
N GLY A 289 25.18 4.10 10.95
CA GLY A 289 24.22 5.05 11.52
C GLY A 289 22.92 5.21 10.74
N SER A 290 22.74 4.47 9.65
CA SER A 290 21.41 4.27 9.04
C SER A 290 20.45 3.61 10.04
N ASP A 291 19.15 3.80 9.85
CA ASP A 291 18.15 3.09 10.63
C ASP A 291 18.22 1.57 10.39
N THR A 292 17.69 0.81 11.33
CA THR A 292 17.69 -0.65 11.28
C THR A 292 16.27 -1.19 11.13
N PRO A 293 16.12 -2.41 10.61
CA PRO A 293 14.81 -3.08 10.51
C PRO A 293 14.09 -3.25 11.85
N ASP A 294 14.83 -3.25 12.98
CA ASP A 294 14.23 -3.32 14.33
C ASP A 294 13.35 -2.10 14.66
N GLN A 295 13.51 -1.00 13.93
CA GLN A 295 12.73 0.23 14.08
C GLN A 295 11.46 0.24 13.24
N ALA A 296 11.23 -0.80 12.41
CA ALA A 296 10.04 -0.89 11.57
C ALA A 296 8.77 -1.09 12.40
N ASP A 297 7.71 -0.38 12.05
CA ASP A 297 6.39 -0.61 12.60
C ASP A 297 5.81 -1.92 12.08
N GLN A 298 5.22 -2.69 13.00
CA GLN A 298 4.69 -4.01 12.73
C GLN A 298 3.17 -4.03 12.84
N TYR A 299 2.53 -4.67 11.87
CA TYR A 299 1.08 -4.73 11.77
C TYR A 299 0.61 -6.18 11.58
N MET A 300 -0.53 -6.52 12.17
CA MET A 300 -1.27 -7.75 11.93
C MET A 300 -2.77 -7.44 11.91
N ILE A 301 -3.44 -7.71 10.79
CA ILE A 301 -4.86 -7.40 10.59
C ILE A 301 -5.58 -8.60 9.98
N ASN A 302 -6.72 -8.98 10.55
CA ASN A 302 -7.55 -10.03 9.97
C ASN A 302 -8.21 -9.54 8.69
N MET A 303 -8.02 -10.29 7.61
CA MET A 303 -8.53 -9.97 6.29
C MET A 303 -9.89 -10.64 6.03
N ARG A 304 -10.65 -10.08 5.10
CA ARG A 304 -11.92 -10.61 4.63
C ARG A 304 -11.94 -10.63 3.11
N ALA A 305 -12.72 -11.55 2.54
CA ALA A 305 -13.01 -11.52 1.11
C ALA A 305 -13.63 -10.16 0.74
N GLY A 306 -13.12 -9.54 -0.32
CA GLY A 306 -13.53 -8.20 -0.76
C GLY A 306 -12.68 -7.05 -0.20
N ASP A 307 -11.77 -7.33 0.73
CA ASP A 307 -10.76 -6.35 1.15
C ASP A 307 -9.84 -5.97 -0.02
N VAL A 308 -9.43 -4.70 -0.08
CA VAL A 308 -8.45 -4.19 -1.03
C VAL A 308 -7.27 -3.62 -0.26
N LEU A 309 -6.10 -4.21 -0.46
CA LEU A 309 -4.84 -3.71 0.06
C LEU A 309 -4.14 -2.89 -1.03
N VAL A 310 -3.83 -1.63 -0.74
CA VAL A 310 -2.97 -0.78 -1.57
C VAL A 310 -1.66 -0.58 -0.81
N VAL A 311 -0.54 -0.91 -1.47
CA VAL A 311 0.82 -0.73 -0.93
C VAL A 311 1.54 0.22 -1.89
N GLY A 312 2.27 1.20 -1.36
CA GLY A 312 2.89 2.24 -2.18
C GLY A 312 4.02 2.97 -1.47
N THR A 313 4.73 3.79 -2.23
CA THR A 313 5.74 4.73 -1.76
C THR A 313 5.11 6.09 -1.45
N ASP A 314 5.89 7.02 -0.90
CA ASP A 314 5.51 8.41 -0.65
C ASP A 314 5.01 9.12 -1.92
N GLY A 315 5.56 8.77 -3.10
CA GLY A 315 5.08 9.26 -4.39
C GLY A 315 3.58 9.04 -4.64
N LEU A 316 2.96 8.04 -3.99
CA LEU A 316 1.51 7.89 -3.93
C LEU A 316 0.91 8.68 -2.75
N PHE A 317 1.38 8.41 -1.53
CA PHE A 317 0.70 8.84 -0.30
C PHE A 317 0.82 10.35 -0.02
N ASP A 318 1.81 11.03 -0.57
CA ASP A 318 1.93 12.49 -0.50
C ASP A 318 1.01 13.21 -1.48
N ASN A 319 0.66 12.56 -2.59
CA ASN A 319 -0.10 13.16 -3.68
C ASN A 319 -1.60 12.82 -3.65
N VAL A 320 -1.99 11.71 -3.04
CA VAL A 320 -3.37 11.20 -3.04
C VAL A 320 -3.86 10.97 -1.61
N TYR A 321 -4.95 11.62 -1.23
CA TYR A 321 -5.59 11.41 0.07
C TYR A 321 -6.24 10.03 0.14
N ASN A 322 -6.29 9.45 1.34
CA ASN A 322 -6.91 8.14 1.56
C ASN A 322 -8.36 8.07 1.06
N GLU A 323 -9.14 9.14 1.21
CA GLU A 323 -10.52 9.23 0.72
C GLU A 323 -10.61 9.18 -0.82
N GLU A 324 -9.59 9.70 -1.52
CA GLU A 324 -9.48 9.63 -2.98
C GLU A 324 -9.11 8.21 -3.43
N ILE A 325 -8.19 7.54 -2.74
CA ILE A 325 -7.86 6.12 -2.98
C ILE A 325 -9.13 5.27 -2.79
N VAL A 326 -9.86 5.46 -1.68
CA VAL A 326 -11.14 4.78 -1.42
C VAL A 326 -12.15 5.04 -2.53
N SER A 327 -12.22 6.27 -3.05
CA SER A 327 -13.14 6.63 -4.13
C SER A 327 -12.81 5.92 -5.45
N LEU A 328 -11.52 5.81 -5.80
CA LEU A 328 -11.05 5.07 -6.97
C LEU A 328 -11.36 3.57 -6.84
N VAL A 329 -11.13 2.98 -5.67
CA VAL A 329 -11.47 1.59 -5.37
C VAL A 329 -12.99 1.36 -5.49
N LYS A 330 -13.81 2.25 -4.91
CA LYS A 330 -15.28 2.20 -5.03
C LYS A 330 -15.74 2.27 -6.48
N GLU A 331 -15.20 3.19 -7.29
CA GLU A 331 -15.55 3.31 -8.71
C GLU A 331 -15.19 2.01 -9.46
N ALA A 332 -13.99 1.46 -9.21
CA ALA A 332 -13.56 0.20 -9.83
C ALA A 332 -14.44 -1.00 -9.45
N SER A 333 -14.88 -1.11 -8.19
CA SER A 333 -15.82 -2.14 -7.75
C SER A 333 -17.21 -2.00 -8.38
N GLN A 334 -17.68 -0.77 -8.62
CA GLN A 334 -19.00 -0.49 -9.20
C GLN A 334 -19.07 -0.70 -10.72
N VAL A 335 -17.99 -0.41 -11.45
CA VAL A 335 -17.92 -0.59 -12.90
C VAL A 335 -17.90 -2.08 -13.30
N GLY A 336 -17.59 -2.97 -12.35
CA GLY A 336 -17.57 -4.42 -12.54
C GLY A 336 -16.30 -4.90 -13.23
N SER A 337 -15.62 -5.88 -12.63
CA SER A 337 -14.45 -6.59 -13.19
C SER A 337 -13.29 -5.70 -13.68
N VAL A 338 -12.98 -4.60 -12.97
CA VAL A 338 -11.67 -3.93 -13.15
C VAL A 338 -10.59 -4.86 -12.63
N SER A 339 -9.61 -5.21 -13.47
CA SER A 339 -8.48 -6.03 -13.03
C SER A 339 -7.62 -5.24 -12.03
N PRO A 340 -6.95 -5.91 -11.09
CA PRO A 340 -6.01 -5.27 -10.17
C PRO A 340 -4.97 -4.40 -10.90
N ASP A 341 -4.49 -4.82 -12.07
CA ASP A 341 -3.53 -4.04 -12.88
C ASP A 341 -4.09 -2.68 -13.29
N LYS A 342 -5.34 -2.65 -13.78
CA LYS A 342 -5.99 -1.40 -14.20
C LYS A 342 -6.28 -0.49 -13.02
N LEU A 343 -6.61 -1.07 -11.86
CA LEU A 343 -6.80 -0.30 -10.64
C LEU A 343 -5.48 0.30 -10.16
N ALA A 344 -4.40 -0.49 -10.15
CA ALA A 344 -3.06 0.00 -9.83
C ALA A 344 -2.62 1.13 -10.78
N GLU A 345 -2.80 0.95 -12.09
CA GLU A 345 -2.51 1.97 -13.10
C GLU A 345 -3.34 3.24 -12.90
N ALA A 346 -4.62 3.12 -12.58
CA ALA A 346 -5.48 4.27 -12.33
C ALA A 346 -5.07 5.04 -11.08
N ILE A 347 -4.73 4.34 -9.98
CA ILE A 347 -4.24 4.97 -8.74
C ILE A 347 -2.90 5.66 -8.99
N ALA A 348 -1.95 4.99 -9.63
CA ALA A 348 -0.63 5.55 -9.94
C ALA A 348 -0.73 6.75 -10.89
N SER A 349 -1.57 6.67 -11.93
CA SER A 349 -1.78 7.77 -12.87
C SER A 349 -2.43 8.98 -12.20
N PHE A 350 -3.35 8.75 -11.26
CA PHE A 350 -3.98 9.83 -10.50
C PHE A 350 -2.97 10.51 -9.57
N ALA A 351 -2.10 9.74 -8.91
CA ALA A 351 -1.00 10.27 -8.11
C ALA A 351 -0.03 11.11 -8.96
N SER A 352 0.42 10.57 -10.09
CA SER A 352 1.30 11.27 -11.03
C SER A 352 0.69 12.57 -11.54
N PHE A 353 -0.61 12.58 -11.85
CA PHE A 353 -1.31 13.78 -12.31
C PHE A 353 -1.40 14.88 -11.22
N LYS A 354 -1.45 14.50 -9.94
CA LYS A 354 -1.50 15.46 -8.82
C LYS A 354 -0.14 15.98 -8.39
N ALA A 355 0.92 15.26 -8.74
CA ALA A 355 2.30 15.67 -8.49
C ALA A 355 2.79 16.75 -9.47
N ASP A 356 2.17 16.83 -10.66
CA ASP A 356 2.41 17.86 -11.69
C ASP A 356 1.71 19.21 -11.37
#